data_AF-A0A8T6IZK4-F1
#
_entry.id   AF-A0A8T6IZK4-F1
#
_cell.length_a   1.000
_cell.length_b   1.000
_cell.length_c   1.000
_cell.angle_alpha   90.00
_cell.angle_beta   90.00
_cell.angle_gamma   90.00
#
_symmetry.space_group_name_H-M   'P 1'
#
loop_
_entity.id
_entity.type
_entity.pdbx_description
1 polymer ?
#
loop_
_entity_poly.entity_id
_entity_poly.type
_entity_poly.pdbx_seq_one_letter_code
_entity_poly.pdbx_strand_id
1 'polypeptide(L)'
;MRPAGCEAQILRALAEMPFIDRTSLAAVAGWSRGAVHGAVAGMDKDGLCDAVTHATGLFPAAERFHLTAAGLGRLAGDEDISLEELLRSRPVSDRWRNILLERLDTVASVYRLAAVLSGVARPIRLRWYRASPLDAAVSLPDGRTVGVVRRGHTADRSPFAKRMWKLRHGPLPGAVLALMPDAVRLRHSRRMLDGFPVPVFLAVESDAVHSELGDPVWSPQSVNAAVSLDQALDLMDPGGELPVEAEPQRTTVPDDLSAAGPGWGVPDCLLPAVLRPAEKKAIDLIGDWPWVSVKDLAGLMGVSPQRVSQVVAPLEALNLLVRPEGANGRLALTDRALAMLARRDRTSVSMAKTRWSAAPLFPSEPFHWTNVSGRQTRQLLRNLEHTAAVHSFLAAMTAQAAHLDWEVAQLDPPRRASRYFRHREGMRAVSPDAF
;
A
#
# COMPACT_ATOMS: atom_id res chain seq x y z
N MET A 1 6.90 -30.54 25.30
CA MET A 1 6.11 -29.66 26.18
C MET A 1 6.06 -28.28 25.54
N ARG A 2 4.87 -27.81 25.12
CA ARG A 2 4.71 -26.45 24.58
C ARG A 2 4.71 -25.47 25.77
N PRO A 3 5.44 -24.36 25.76
CA PRO A 3 5.26 -23.32 26.77
C PRO A 3 3.89 -22.67 26.54
N ALA A 4 2.91 -22.98 27.40
CA ALA A 4 1.53 -22.49 27.30
C ALA A 4 1.42 -20.95 27.19
N GLY A 5 2.43 -20.21 27.67
CA GLY A 5 2.49 -18.76 27.55
C GLY A 5 2.79 -18.23 26.14
N CYS A 6 3.42 -19.02 25.26
CA CYS A 6 3.75 -18.57 23.91
C CYS A 6 2.50 -18.49 23.03
N GLU A 7 1.64 -19.50 23.06
CA GLU A 7 0.44 -19.56 22.21
C GLU A 7 -0.54 -18.44 22.54
N ALA A 8 -0.81 -18.19 23.83
CA ALA A 8 -1.66 -17.09 24.29
C ALA A 8 -1.13 -15.71 23.86
N GLN A 9 0.19 -15.49 23.92
CA GLN A 9 0.80 -14.26 23.44
C GLN A 9 0.72 -14.10 21.92
N ILE A 10 0.85 -15.20 21.17
CA ILE A 10 0.70 -15.18 19.71
C ILE A 10 -0.76 -14.92 19.30
N LEU A 11 -1.74 -15.50 19.98
CA LEU A 11 -3.16 -15.17 19.80
C LEU A 11 -3.42 -13.67 19.99
N ARG A 12 -2.91 -13.09 21.09
CA ARG A 12 -3.02 -11.64 21.35
C ARG A 12 -2.36 -10.81 20.25
N ALA A 13 -1.13 -11.17 19.86
CA ALA A 13 -0.39 -10.47 18.82
C ALA A 13 -1.11 -10.53 17.45
N LEU A 14 -1.73 -11.66 17.09
CA LEU A 14 -2.52 -11.79 15.87
C LEU A 14 -3.82 -10.97 15.91
N ALA A 15 -4.39 -10.73 17.10
CA ALA A 15 -5.53 -9.85 17.23
C ALA A 15 -5.16 -8.37 17.14
N GLU A 16 -4.00 -7.98 17.67
CA GLU A 16 -3.47 -6.61 17.57
C GLU A 16 -2.93 -6.30 16.16
N MET A 17 -2.34 -7.31 15.51
CA MET A 17 -1.69 -7.21 14.21
C MET A 17 -2.17 -8.30 13.21
N PRO A 18 -3.45 -8.28 12.77
CA PRO A 18 -3.96 -9.25 11.81
C PRO A 18 -3.23 -9.18 10.46
N PHE A 19 -3.00 -10.32 9.82
CA PHE A 19 -2.25 -10.49 8.57
C PHE A 19 -0.74 -10.24 8.67
N ILE A 20 -0.19 -10.37 9.87
CA ILE A 20 1.25 -10.42 10.09
C ILE A 20 1.82 -11.76 9.61
N ASP A 21 2.99 -11.72 9.00
CA ASP A 21 3.74 -12.94 8.63
C ASP A 21 4.53 -13.47 9.84
N ARG A 22 4.91 -14.76 9.81
CA ARG A 22 5.60 -15.41 10.93
C ARG A 22 6.94 -14.74 11.30
N THR A 23 7.66 -14.15 10.35
CA THR A 23 8.96 -13.52 10.60
C THR A 23 8.78 -12.21 11.36
N SER A 24 7.88 -11.36 10.89
CA SER A 24 7.52 -10.10 11.55
C SER A 24 6.90 -10.38 12.93
N LEU A 25 6.05 -11.41 13.04
CA LEU A 25 5.43 -11.85 14.29
C LEU A 25 6.45 -12.27 15.35
N ALA A 26 7.46 -13.06 14.97
CA ALA A 26 8.53 -13.45 15.88
C ALA A 26 9.30 -12.25 16.43
N ALA A 27 9.57 -11.25 15.59
CA ALA A 27 10.24 -10.02 16.01
C ALA A 27 9.38 -9.24 17.01
N VAL A 28 8.13 -8.92 16.67
CA VAL A 28 7.28 -8.08 17.53
C VAL A 28 6.86 -8.77 18.82
N ALA A 29 6.62 -10.09 18.79
CA ALA A 29 6.23 -10.86 19.97
C ALA A 29 7.42 -11.23 20.88
N GLY A 30 8.65 -11.02 20.41
CA GLY A 30 9.85 -11.32 21.19
C GLY A 30 10.18 -12.81 21.36
N TRP A 31 9.64 -13.66 20.48
CA TRP A 31 9.86 -15.11 20.50
C TRP A 31 10.83 -15.56 19.42
N SER A 32 11.44 -16.72 19.62
CA SER A 32 12.25 -17.35 18.57
C SER A 32 11.37 -17.75 17.39
N ARG A 33 11.94 -17.75 16.17
CA ARG A 33 11.20 -18.17 14.96
C ARG A 33 10.62 -19.57 15.10
N GLY A 34 11.38 -20.51 15.67
CA GLY A 34 10.91 -21.89 15.90
C GLY A 34 9.70 -21.96 16.83
N ALA A 35 9.67 -21.15 17.90
CA ALA A 35 8.54 -21.09 18.82
C ALA A 35 7.28 -20.53 18.13
N VAL A 36 7.41 -19.42 17.38
CA VAL A 36 6.28 -18.83 16.63
C VAL A 36 5.76 -19.78 15.56
N HIS A 37 6.64 -20.43 14.79
CA HIS A 37 6.22 -21.40 13.78
C HIS A 37 5.47 -22.58 14.40
N GLY A 38 5.97 -23.13 15.51
CA GLY A 38 5.30 -24.22 16.22
C GLY A 38 3.94 -23.81 16.81
N ALA A 39 3.85 -22.59 17.37
CA ALA A 39 2.60 -22.05 17.91
C ALA A 39 1.56 -21.82 16.80
N VAL A 40 1.93 -21.13 15.72
CA VAL A 40 1.04 -20.87 14.57
C VAL A 40 0.58 -22.18 13.93
N ALA A 41 1.46 -23.16 13.73
CA ALA A 41 1.07 -24.46 13.20
C ALA A 41 0.11 -25.24 14.13
N GLY A 42 0.26 -25.08 15.45
CA GLY A 42 -0.69 -25.59 16.43
C GLY A 42 -2.06 -24.92 16.29
N MET A 43 -2.07 -23.59 16.28
CA MET A 43 -3.29 -22.79 16.13
C MET A 43 -4.04 -23.05 14.82
N ASP A 44 -3.32 -23.20 13.72
CA ASP A 44 -3.86 -23.55 12.41
C ASP A 44 -4.53 -24.93 12.44
N LYS A 45 -3.83 -25.93 13.00
CA LYS A 45 -4.38 -27.29 13.20
C LYS A 45 -5.65 -27.27 14.07
N ASP A 46 -5.69 -26.40 15.07
CA ASP A 46 -6.82 -26.26 15.99
C ASP A 46 -7.92 -25.32 15.44
N GLY A 47 -7.76 -24.80 14.22
CA GLY A 47 -8.73 -23.94 13.55
C GLY A 47 -8.86 -22.54 14.15
N LEU A 48 -7.88 -22.08 14.93
CA LEU A 48 -7.88 -20.80 15.64
C LEU A 48 -7.35 -19.65 14.77
N CYS A 49 -6.52 -19.96 13.78
CA CYS A 49 -6.08 -18.99 12.79
C CYS A 49 -6.17 -19.58 11.39
N ASP A 50 -6.21 -18.70 10.40
CA ASP A 50 -6.14 -19.01 8.99
C ASP A 50 -5.17 -18.02 8.31
N ALA A 51 -4.80 -18.28 7.07
CA ALA A 51 -3.82 -17.50 6.34
C ALA A 51 -4.26 -17.15 4.91
N VAL A 52 -3.90 -15.94 4.50
CA VAL A 52 -3.92 -15.55 3.09
C VAL A 52 -2.50 -15.54 2.54
N THR A 53 -2.30 -16.13 1.36
CA THR A 53 -1.03 -15.97 0.63
C THR A 53 -0.99 -14.57 0.02
N HIS A 54 0.11 -13.86 0.24
CA HIS A 54 0.27 -12.50 -0.26
C HIS A 54 1.70 -12.23 -0.72
N ALA A 55 1.85 -11.60 -1.89
CA ALA A 55 3.12 -11.17 -2.44
C ALA A 55 3.01 -9.74 -2.97
N THR A 56 4.10 -8.98 -2.94
CA THR A 56 4.16 -7.63 -3.51
C THR A 56 5.41 -7.47 -4.37
N GLY A 57 5.60 -6.29 -4.99
CA GLY A 57 6.89 -5.96 -5.59
C GLY A 57 8.03 -5.78 -4.57
N LEU A 58 7.69 -5.59 -3.29
CA LEU A 58 8.63 -5.35 -2.20
C LEU A 58 8.89 -6.61 -1.35
N PHE A 59 7.92 -7.52 -1.27
CA PHE A 59 7.99 -8.70 -0.42
C PHE A 59 7.76 -9.97 -1.23
N PRO A 60 8.56 -11.03 -0.99
CA PRO A 60 8.25 -12.34 -1.55
C PRO A 60 6.89 -12.85 -1.05
N ALA A 61 6.38 -13.88 -1.72
CA ALA A 61 5.14 -14.53 -1.29
C ALA A 61 5.28 -15.07 0.15
N ALA A 62 4.33 -14.71 1.00
CA ALA A 62 4.28 -15.15 2.40
C ALA A 62 2.84 -15.41 2.83
N GLU A 63 2.67 -16.35 3.76
CA GLU A 63 1.43 -16.58 4.49
C GLU A 63 1.23 -15.47 5.53
N ARG A 64 0.03 -14.88 5.55
CA ARG A 64 -0.34 -13.79 6.44
C ARG A 64 -1.53 -14.21 7.29
N PHE A 65 -1.29 -14.34 8.58
CA PHE A 65 -2.18 -15.02 9.51
C PHE A 65 -3.20 -14.06 10.11
N HIS A 66 -4.44 -14.50 10.23
CA HIS A 66 -5.48 -13.81 10.98
C HIS A 66 -6.22 -14.82 11.87
N LEU A 67 -6.90 -14.33 12.90
CA LEU A 67 -7.73 -15.19 13.73
C LEU A 67 -9.03 -15.55 13.01
N THR A 68 -9.50 -16.78 13.23
CA THR A 68 -10.83 -17.24 12.85
C THR A 68 -11.84 -16.83 13.93
N ALA A 69 -13.14 -17.07 13.69
CA ALA A 69 -14.16 -16.91 14.73
C ALA A 69 -13.84 -17.73 15.99
N ALA A 70 -13.33 -18.95 15.82
CA ALA A 70 -12.90 -19.81 16.93
C ALA A 70 -11.70 -19.23 17.69
N GLY A 71 -10.69 -18.70 16.97
CA GLY A 71 -9.55 -18.04 17.59
C GLY A 71 -9.92 -16.78 18.38
N LEU A 72 -10.86 -16.00 17.86
CA LEU A 72 -11.38 -14.82 18.56
C LEU A 72 -12.17 -15.19 19.81
N GLY A 73 -13.01 -16.23 19.73
CA GLY A 73 -13.74 -16.76 20.89
C GLY A 73 -12.79 -17.28 21.97
N ARG A 74 -11.73 -17.99 21.56
CA ARG A 74 -10.70 -18.48 22.48
C ARG A 74 -9.98 -17.33 23.19
N LEU A 75 -9.53 -16.33 22.43
CA LEU A 75 -8.81 -15.18 22.98
C LEU A 75 -9.68 -14.34 23.93
N ALA A 76 -10.96 -14.13 23.59
CA ALA A 76 -11.90 -13.44 24.48
C ALA A 76 -12.04 -14.17 25.83
N GLY A 77 -12.15 -15.50 25.79
CA GLY A 77 -12.18 -16.34 27.00
C GLY A 77 -10.88 -16.31 27.80
N ASP A 78 -9.71 -16.33 27.13
CA ASP A 78 -8.40 -16.27 27.80
C ASP A 78 -8.13 -14.90 28.46
N GLU A 79 -8.79 -13.83 28.00
CA GLU A 79 -8.64 -12.46 28.53
C GLU A 79 -9.78 -12.02 29.45
N ASP A 80 -10.76 -12.88 29.69
CA ASP A 80 -11.94 -12.60 30.52
C ASP A 80 -12.72 -11.34 30.06
N ILE A 81 -12.84 -11.16 28.73
CA ILE A 81 -13.62 -10.09 28.11
C ILE A 81 -14.67 -10.66 27.16
N SER A 82 -15.70 -9.87 26.88
CA SER A 82 -16.69 -10.27 25.88
C SER A 82 -16.09 -10.24 24.46
N LEU A 83 -16.58 -11.13 23.59
CA LEU A 83 -16.19 -11.12 22.17
C LEU A 83 -16.51 -9.76 21.50
N GLU A 84 -17.61 -9.12 21.91
CA GLU A 84 -17.99 -7.82 21.38
C GLU A 84 -16.98 -6.72 21.77
N GLU A 85 -16.52 -6.72 23.02
CA GLU A 85 -15.47 -5.82 23.52
C GLU A 85 -14.14 -6.05 22.80
N LEU A 86 -13.76 -7.31 22.57
CA LEU A 86 -12.59 -7.67 21.77
C LEU A 86 -12.68 -7.09 20.34
N LEU A 87 -13.83 -7.23 19.68
CA LEU A 87 -14.04 -6.75 18.31
C LEU A 87 -14.08 -5.21 18.19
N ARG A 88 -14.44 -4.50 19.27
CA ARG A 88 -14.42 -3.03 19.34
C ARG A 88 -13.03 -2.48 19.60
N SER A 89 -12.27 -3.15 20.47
CA SER A 89 -10.94 -2.70 20.93
C SER A 89 -9.81 -3.07 19.96
N ARG A 90 -9.97 -4.14 19.18
CA ARG A 90 -8.92 -4.65 18.26
C ARG A 90 -9.33 -4.61 16.79
N PRO A 91 -8.36 -4.57 15.85
CA PRO A 91 -8.62 -4.52 14.41
C PRO A 91 -9.07 -5.87 13.81
N VAL A 92 -9.93 -6.62 14.50
CA VAL A 92 -10.32 -8.01 14.15
C VAL A 92 -11.77 -8.19 13.75
N SER A 93 -12.61 -7.15 13.82
CA SER A 93 -13.99 -7.24 13.29
C SER A 93 -14.00 -7.36 11.77
N ASP A 94 -15.09 -7.86 11.19
CA ASP A 94 -15.19 -8.07 9.74
C ASP A 94 -14.86 -6.80 8.92
N ARG A 95 -15.40 -5.66 9.38
CA ARG A 95 -15.11 -4.36 8.77
C ARG A 95 -13.61 -4.03 8.80
N TRP A 96 -12.95 -4.26 9.93
CA TRP A 96 -11.51 -4.03 10.06
C TRP A 96 -10.71 -4.97 9.17
N ARG A 97 -11.08 -6.25 9.16
CA ARG A 97 -10.47 -7.26 8.31
C ARG A 97 -10.53 -6.85 6.84
N ASN A 98 -11.70 -6.42 6.37
CA ASN A 98 -11.89 -5.94 4.99
C ASN A 98 -11.01 -4.73 4.68
N ILE A 99 -10.92 -3.75 5.60
CA ILE A 99 -10.05 -2.58 5.45
C ILE A 99 -8.57 -2.99 5.35
N LEU A 100 -8.11 -3.93 6.19
CA LEU A 100 -6.72 -4.38 6.18
C LEU A 100 -6.40 -5.20 4.92
N LEU A 101 -7.31 -6.07 4.47
CA LEU A 101 -7.18 -6.84 3.23
C LEU A 101 -7.13 -5.93 1.99
N GLU A 102 -7.97 -4.92 1.90
CA GLU A 102 -7.92 -3.90 0.83
C GLU A 102 -6.58 -3.14 0.79
N ARG A 103 -5.82 -3.21 1.89
CA ARG A 103 -4.59 -2.43 2.13
C ARG A 103 -3.41 -3.34 2.44
N LEU A 104 -3.47 -4.61 2.03
CA LEU A 104 -2.53 -5.65 2.45
C LEU A 104 -1.07 -5.35 2.09
N ASP A 105 -0.82 -4.64 0.98
CA ASP A 105 0.50 -4.11 0.63
C ASP A 105 1.05 -3.15 1.70
N THR A 106 0.19 -2.24 2.19
CA THR A 106 0.55 -1.27 3.25
C THR A 106 0.72 -1.98 4.60
N VAL A 107 -0.15 -2.95 4.89
CA VAL A 107 -0.06 -3.79 6.10
C VAL A 107 1.30 -4.49 6.15
N ALA A 108 1.76 -5.07 5.05
CA ALA A 108 3.08 -5.68 4.94
C ALA A 108 4.22 -4.70 5.27
N SER A 109 4.21 -3.51 4.67
CA SER A 109 5.24 -2.48 4.92
C SER A 109 5.25 -1.99 6.36
N VAL A 110 4.07 -1.74 6.94
CA VAL A 110 3.93 -1.28 8.34
C VAL A 110 4.40 -2.36 9.32
N TYR A 111 4.08 -3.63 9.08
CA TYR A 111 4.52 -4.73 9.94
C TYR A 111 6.00 -5.01 9.86
N ARG A 112 6.60 -4.88 8.67
CA ARG A 112 8.07 -4.95 8.54
C ARG A 112 8.73 -3.81 9.32
N LEU A 113 8.22 -2.58 9.21
CA LEU A 113 8.71 -1.44 10.00
C LEU A 113 8.54 -1.65 11.50
N ALA A 114 7.39 -2.18 11.94
CA ALA A 114 7.14 -2.52 13.34
C ALA A 114 8.12 -3.60 13.84
N ALA A 115 8.43 -4.61 13.02
CA ALA A 115 9.42 -5.62 13.35
C ALA A 115 10.82 -5.01 13.54
N VAL A 116 11.23 -4.07 12.69
CA VAL A 116 12.50 -3.34 12.85
C VAL A 116 12.49 -2.50 14.13
N LEU A 117 11.42 -1.73 14.38
CA LEU A 117 11.25 -0.93 15.60
C LEU A 117 11.28 -1.78 16.88
N SER A 118 10.77 -3.02 16.83
CA SER A 118 10.84 -3.95 17.96
C SER A 118 12.28 -4.33 18.34
N GLY A 119 13.27 -4.09 17.48
CA GLY A 119 14.69 -4.29 17.80
C GLY A 119 15.23 -3.23 18.78
N VAL A 120 14.59 -2.06 18.86
CA VAL A 120 14.99 -0.96 19.76
C VAL A 120 14.31 -1.08 21.11
N ALA A 121 13.00 -1.34 21.09
CA ALA A 121 12.21 -1.38 22.32
C ALA A 121 11.11 -2.43 22.23
N ARG A 122 10.83 -3.11 23.35
CA ARG A 122 9.76 -4.11 23.48
C ARG A 122 9.08 -4.00 24.84
N PRO A 123 7.75 -4.24 24.93
CA PRO A 123 6.83 -4.49 23.82
C PRO A 123 6.42 -3.20 23.09
N ILE A 124 6.35 -3.24 21.76
CA ILE A 124 5.72 -2.15 21.01
C ILE A 124 4.21 -2.34 20.96
N ARG A 125 3.45 -1.25 20.85
CA ARG A 125 2.00 -1.32 20.60
C ARG A 125 1.67 -0.65 19.28
N LEU A 126 1.14 -1.43 18.34
CA LEU A 126 0.68 -0.91 17.05
C LEU A 126 -0.82 -0.60 17.12
N ARG A 127 -1.21 0.57 16.64
CA ARG A 127 -2.61 0.96 16.43
C ARG A 127 -2.86 1.26 14.97
N TRP A 128 -3.83 0.59 14.37
CA TRP A 128 -4.35 0.94 13.04
C TRP A 128 -5.39 2.05 13.11
N TYR A 129 -5.51 2.82 12.01
CA TYR A 129 -6.51 3.87 11.88
C TYR A 129 -7.43 3.69 10.67
N ARG A 130 -8.75 3.85 10.85
CA ARG A 130 -9.77 3.74 9.77
C ARG A 130 -10.00 5.07 9.05
N ALA A 131 -10.07 6.15 9.82
CA ALA A 131 -10.47 7.48 9.36
C ALA A 131 -9.41 8.57 9.63
N SER A 132 -8.46 8.33 10.54
CA SER A 132 -7.36 9.26 10.82
C SER A 132 -6.54 9.61 9.57
N PRO A 133 -5.87 10.77 9.53
CA PRO A 133 -4.80 11.01 8.56
C PRO A 133 -3.59 10.07 8.68
N LEU A 134 -3.41 9.36 9.78
CA LEU A 134 -2.40 8.30 9.91
C LEU A 134 -2.89 6.99 9.29
N ASP A 135 -1.97 6.16 8.80
CA ASP A 135 -2.28 4.76 8.48
C ASP A 135 -2.25 3.91 9.75
N ALA A 136 -1.17 4.03 10.51
CA ALA A 136 -0.96 3.38 11.79
C ALA A 136 -0.15 4.29 12.72
N ALA A 137 -0.06 3.93 13.99
CA ALA A 137 0.90 4.48 14.93
C ALA A 137 1.52 3.38 15.79
N VAL A 138 2.77 3.59 16.21
CA VAL A 138 3.51 2.71 17.12
C VAL A 138 3.78 3.50 18.39
N SER A 139 3.40 2.94 19.53
CA SER A 139 3.83 3.42 20.85
C SER A 139 4.98 2.55 21.35
N LEU A 140 6.04 3.20 21.80
CA LEU A 140 7.19 2.57 22.43
C LEU A 140 6.99 2.46 23.95
N PRO A 141 7.67 1.53 24.64
CA PRO A 141 7.60 1.36 26.09
C PRO A 141 7.96 2.62 26.91
N ASP A 142 8.82 3.47 26.37
CA ASP A 142 9.30 4.71 27.01
C ASP A 142 8.35 5.90 26.82
N GLY A 143 7.17 5.67 26.23
CA GLY A 143 6.15 6.70 26.00
C GLY A 143 6.26 7.40 24.65
N ARG A 144 7.36 7.25 23.90
CA ARG A 144 7.48 7.83 22.55
C ARG A 144 6.43 7.25 21.61
N THR A 145 5.93 8.09 20.71
CA THR A 145 4.91 7.71 19.72
C THR A 145 5.33 8.07 18.30
N VAL A 146 5.10 7.15 17.38
CA VAL A 146 5.48 7.28 15.97
C VAL A 146 4.25 7.09 15.10
N GLY A 147 3.88 8.10 14.32
CA GLY A 147 2.85 7.95 13.29
C GLY A 147 3.44 7.42 11.99
N VAL A 148 2.74 6.51 11.32
CA VAL A 148 3.12 6.03 9.98
C VAL A 148 2.12 6.55 8.96
N VAL A 149 2.64 7.15 7.90
CA VAL A 149 1.86 7.68 6.78
C VAL A 149 2.46 7.17 5.47
N ARG A 150 1.68 6.43 4.69
CA ARG A 150 2.06 6.01 3.35
C ARG A 150 1.41 6.88 2.29
N ARG A 151 2.19 7.31 1.30
CA ARG A 151 1.68 7.85 0.04
C ARG A 151 1.52 6.72 -0.97
N GLY A 152 0.31 6.54 -1.50
CA GLY A 152 0.07 5.56 -2.56
C GLY A 152 0.64 5.96 -3.92
N HIS A 153 0.84 4.98 -4.80
CA HIS A 153 1.37 5.18 -6.15
C HIS A 153 0.39 5.99 -7.01
N THR A 154 -0.91 5.69 -6.90
CA THR A 154 -1.96 6.29 -7.74
C THR A 154 -2.63 7.50 -7.08
N ALA A 155 -2.17 7.86 -5.88
CA ALA A 155 -2.65 9.05 -5.19
C ALA A 155 -2.07 10.31 -5.84
N ASP A 156 -2.94 11.09 -6.50
CA ASP A 156 -2.63 12.46 -6.90
C ASP A 156 -2.00 13.23 -5.72
N ARG A 157 -1.19 14.25 -6.01
CA ARG A 157 -0.57 15.11 -4.98
C ARG A 157 -1.60 15.68 -3.99
N SER A 158 -2.80 16.02 -4.46
CA SER A 158 -3.81 16.71 -3.64
C SER A 158 -4.40 15.85 -2.51
N PRO A 159 -4.81 14.57 -2.71
CA PRO A 159 -5.20 13.68 -1.61
C PRO A 159 -4.18 13.59 -0.48
N PHE A 160 -2.91 13.34 -0.80
CA PHE A 160 -1.85 13.23 0.21
C PHE A 160 -1.64 14.57 0.93
N ALA A 161 -1.56 15.68 0.19
CA ALA A 161 -1.46 17.02 0.78
C ALA A 161 -2.62 17.35 1.73
N LYS A 162 -3.86 17.04 1.34
CA LYS A 162 -5.05 17.22 2.20
C LYS A 162 -4.98 16.38 3.46
N ARG A 163 -4.47 15.15 3.36
CA ARG A 163 -4.30 14.24 4.49
C ARG A 163 -3.27 14.80 5.48
N MET A 164 -2.12 15.22 4.98
CA MET A 164 -1.07 15.84 5.80
C MET A 164 -1.51 17.18 6.40
N TRP A 165 -2.27 17.98 5.65
CA TRP A 165 -2.88 19.21 6.17
C TRP A 165 -3.85 18.91 7.32
N LYS A 166 -4.71 17.88 7.21
CA LYS A 166 -5.58 17.46 8.32
C LYS A 166 -4.77 17.00 9.53
N LEU A 167 -3.69 16.25 9.32
CA LEU A 167 -2.82 15.80 10.41
C LEU A 167 -2.19 16.98 11.15
N ARG A 168 -1.70 17.99 10.41
CA ARG A 168 -1.12 19.22 10.97
C ARG A 168 -2.03 19.96 11.95
N HIS A 169 -3.35 19.82 11.82
CA HIS A 169 -4.35 20.50 12.65
C HIS A 169 -5.05 19.57 13.65
N GLY A 170 -4.54 18.35 13.84
CA GLY A 170 -5.08 17.37 14.77
C GLY A 170 -4.05 16.91 15.81
N PRO A 171 -4.34 15.84 16.57
CA PRO A 171 -3.37 15.23 17.47
C PRO A 171 -2.14 14.73 16.70
N LEU A 172 -0.95 15.06 17.19
CA LEU A 172 0.32 14.77 16.54
C LEU A 172 1.15 13.78 17.37
N PRO A 173 1.65 12.69 16.76
CA PRO A 173 2.63 11.81 17.39
C PRO A 173 3.96 12.55 17.60
N GLY A 174 4.87 11.96 18.38
CA GLY A 174 6.21 12.51 18.63
C GLY A 174 7.05 12.67 17.36
N ALA A 175 6.79 11.83 16.35
CA ALA A 175 7.26 12.02 14.99
C ALA A 175 6.39 11.27 13.97
N VAL A 176 6.58 11.58 12.69
CA VAL A 176 5.92 10.89 11.58
C VAL A 176 6.95 10.24 10.66
N LEU A 177 6.80 8.94 10.41
CA LEU A 177 7.50 8.19 9.37
C LEU A 177 6.62 8.17 8.12
N ALA A 178 7.10 8.82 7.05
CA ALA A 178 6.37 8.98 5.82
C ALA A 178 6.97 8.10 4.70
N LEU A 179 6.25 7.04 4.32
CA LEU A 179 6.64 6.11 3.27
C LEU A 179 6.22 6.63 1.90
N MET A 180 7.20 6.85 1.03
CA MET A 180 7.02 7.41 -0.30
C MET A 180 7.22 6.30 -1.33
N PRO A 181 6.39 6.22 -2.38
CA PRO A 181 6.49 5.13 -3.35
C PRO A 181 7.79 5.20 -4.17
N ASP A 182 8.36 6.39 -4.36
CA ASP A 182 9.56 6.62 -5.15
C ASP A 182 10.30 7.90 -4.71
N ALA A 183 11.56 8.03 -5.16
CA ALA A 183 12.43 9.15 -4.84
C ALA A 183 11.90 10.53 -5.30
N VAL A 184 11.09 10.54 -6.36
CA VAL A 184 10.46 11.77 -6.86
C VAL A 184 9.42 12.26 -5.86
N ARG A 185 8.49 11.38 -5.50
CA ARG A 185 7.38 11.69 -4.60
C ARG A 185 7.94 12.00 -3.22
N LEU A 186 9.05 11.40 -2.83
CA LEU A 186 9.84 11.82 -1.68
C LEU A 186 10.31 13.27 -1.78
N ARG A 187 10.98 13.66 -2.87
CA ARG A 187 11.43 15.05 -3.06
C ARG A 187 10.28 16.06 -3.04
N HIS A 188 9.16 15.75 -3.70
CA HIS A 188 7.98 16.62 -3.70
C HIS A 188 7.34 16.70 -2.31
N SER A 189 7.18 15.57 -1.64
CA SER A 189 6.61 15.51 -0.30
C SER A 189 7.50 16.24 0.71
N ARG A 190 8.83 16.18 0.58
CA ARG A 190 9.75 16.92 1.45
C ARG A 190 9.46 18.42 1.46
N ARG A 191 9.36 19.04 0.27
CA ARG A 191 9.01 20.47 0.15
C ARG A 191 7.62 20.79 0.70
N MET A 192 6.66 19.88 0.50
CA MET A 192 5.29 20.06 0.97
C MET A 192 5.19 19.96 2.51
N LEU A 193 6.03 19.14 3.12
CA LEU A 193 6.09 18.91 4.56
C LEU A 193 7.09 19.82 5.26
N ASP A 194 7.69 20.77 4.54
CA ASP A 194 8.50 21.79 5.18
C ASP A 194 7.67 22.57 6.21
N GLY A 195 8.27 22.82 7.37
CA GLY A 195 7.59 23.40 8.53
C GLY A 195 6.43 22.55 9.09
N PHE A 196 6.44 21.21 8.93
CA PHE A 196 5.49 20.37 9.68
C PHE A 196 5.74 20.50 11.20
N PRO A 197 4.70 20.53 12.06
CA PRO A 197 4.87 20.88 13.47
C PRO A 197 5.62 19.85 14.32
N VAL A 198 5.78 18.63 13.80
CA VAL A 198 6.59 17.57 14.40
C VAL A 198 7.61 17.08 13.39
N PRO A 199 8.72 16.45 13.84
CA PRO A 199 9.68 15.83 12.93
C PRO A 199 9.00 14.84 11.98
N VAL A 200 9.19 15.04 10.67
CA VAL A 200 8.81 14.06 9.65
C VAL A 200 10.05 13.51 8.98
N PHE A 201 10.14 12.19 8.97
CA PHE A 201 11.19 11.44 8.29
C PHE A 201 10.59 10.73 7.09
N LEU A 202 11.08 11.07 5.90
CA LEU A 202 10.60 10.52 4.63
C LEU A 202 11.59 9.49 4.12
N ALA A 203 11.11 8.34 3.68
CA ALA A 203 11.92 7.33 3.01
C ALA A 203 11.19 6.77 1.79
N VAL A 204 11.94 6.28 0.80
CA VAL A 204 11.34 5.47 -0.26
C VAL A 204 10.91 4.16 0.38
N GLU A 205 9.68 3.70 0.08
CA GLU A 205 9.06 2.56 0.74
C GLU A 205 9.91 1.29 0.58
N SER A 206 10.49 1.07 -0.60
CA SER A 206 11.43 -0.03 -0.85
C SER A 206 12.63 0.01 0.08
N ASP A 207 13.21 1.18 0.29
CA ASP A 207 14.43 1.34 1.08
C ASP A 207 14.12 1.17 2.56
N ALA A 208 13.02 1.76 3.02
CA ALA A 208 12.57 1.68 4.42
C ALA A 208 12.23 0.26 4.88
N VAL A 209 11.59 -0.56 4.03
CA VAL A 209 11.19 -1.92 4.44
C VAL A 209 12.35 -2.92 4.40
N HIS A 210 13.39 -2.63 3.62
CA HIS A 210 14.60 -3.46 3.56
C HIS A 210 15.70 -2.96 4.52
N SER A 211 15.61 -1.73 5.01
CA SER A 211 16.55 -1.19 5.98
C SER A 211 16.48 -1.88 7.33
N GLU A 212 17.65 -2.03 7.95
CA GLU A 212 17.82 -2.32 9.36
C GLU A 212 17.93 -1.01 10.16
N LEU A 213 17.99 -1.10 11.50
CA LEU A 213 17.92 0.07 12.38
C LEU A 213 18.98 1.14 12.11
N GLY A 214 20.20 0.73 11.78
CA GLY A 214 21.35 1.61 11.55
C GLY A 214 21.50 2.11 10.11
N ASP A 215 20.63 1.70 9.18
CA ASP A 215 20.78 2.07 7.77
C ASP A 215 20.23 3.49 7.52
N PRO A 216 21.01 4.40 6.90
CA PRO A 216 20.63 5.79 6.73
C PRO A 216 19.71 5.99 5.52
N VAL A 217 18.45 5.59 5.65
CA VAL A 217 17.42 5.71 4.57
C VAL A 217 16.37 6.79 4.85
N TRP A 218 16.29 7.28 6.09
CA TRP A 218 15.26 8.21 6.53
C TRP A 218 15.71 9.64 6.33
N SER A 219 15.09 10.36 5.41
CA SER A 219 15.42 11.76 5.18
C SER A 219 14.55 12.69 6.03
N PRO A 220 15.13 13.49 6.94
CA PRO A 220 14.38 14.55 7.62
C PRO A 220 13.78 15.54 6.61
N GLN A 221 12.66 16.17 6.98
CA GLN A 221 12.01 17.16 6.12
C GLN A 221 12.89 18.41 5.86
N SER A 222 13.73 18.80 6.83
CA SER A 222 14.52 20.04 6.82
C SER A 222 15.99 19.87 6.37
N VAL A 223 16.50 18.64 6.25
CA VAL A 223 17.92 18.37 5.96
C VAL A 223 18.04 17.39 4.79
N ASN A 224 19.05 17.58 3.93
CA ASN A 224 19.31 16.70 2.79
C ASN A 224 20.12 15.44 3.12
N ALA A 225 20.52 15.24 4.38
CA ALA A 225 21.22 14.06 4.84
C ALA A 225 20.22 13.03 5.34
N ALA A 226 20.36 11.77 4.89
CA ALA A 226 19.59 10.68 5.44
C ALA A 226 20.16 10.26 6.80
N VAL A 227 19.28 9.88 7.70
CA VAL A 227 19.55 9.38 9.05
C VAL A 227 19.06 7.94 9.16
N SER A 228 19.62 7.21 10.11
CA SER A 228 19.15 5.88 10.47
C SER A 228 17.88 5.93 11.33
N LEU A 229 17.21 4.80 11.51
CA LEU A 229 15.94 4.78 12.24
C LEU A 229 16.14 5.04 13.73
N ASP A 230 17.23 4.55 14.33
CA ASP A 230 17.63 4.87 15.70
C ASP A 230 17.85 6.38 15.90
N GLN A 231 18.58 7.04 15.01
CA GLN A 231 18.76 8.49 15.01
C GLN A 231 17.44 9.23 14.86
N ALA A 232 16.56 8.76 13.98
CA ALA A 232 15.23 9.34 13.81
C ALA A 232 14.38 9.21 15.10
N LEU A 233 14.50 8.10 15.83
CA LEU A 233 13.84 7.85 17.11
C LEU A 233 14.37 8.78 18.23
N ASP A 234 15.66 9.10 18.22
CA ASP A 234 16.27 9.99 19.21
C ASP A 234 15.86 11.47 19.04
N LEU A 235 15.42 11.84 17.83
CA LEU A 235 14.93 13.17 17.50
C LEU A 235 13.43 13.36 17.73
N MET A 236 12.74 12.36 18.30
CA MET A 236 11.28 12.40 18.50
C MET A 236 10.90 13.10 19.81
N ASP A 237 9.78 13.83 19.79
CA ASP A 237 9.24 14.42 20.99
C ASP A 237 8.51 13.35 21.86
N PRO A 238 8.86 13.19 23.15
CA PRO A 238 8.25 12.17 24.00
C PRO A 238 6.78 12.46 24.37
N GLY A 239 6.29 13.68 24.12
CA GLY A 239 4.93 14.13 24.47
C GLY A 239 3.87 13.96 23.38
N GLY A 240 4.11 13.12 22.36
CA GLY A 240 3.21 12.98 21.22
C GLY A 240 1.83 12.40 21.58
N GLU A 241 0.77 13.05 21.10
CA GLU A 241 -0.62 12.60 21.26
C GLU A 241 -1.09 11.79 20.06
N LEU A 242 -1.54 10.56 20.31
CA LEU A 242 -2.12 9.73 19.26
C LEU A 242 -3.60 10.11 19.02
N PRO A 243 -4.04 10.26 17.76
CA PRO A 243 -5.45 10.45 17.46
C PRO A 243 -6.30 9.35 18.09
N VAL A 244 -7.44 9.73 18.67
CA VAL A 244 -8.45 8.80 19.19
C VAL A 244 -9.56 8.70 18.15
N GLU A 245 -9.81 7.50 17.63
CA GLU A 245 -10.97 7.24 16.77
C GLU A 245 -12.17 6.83 17.61
N ALA A 246 -13.34 7.35 17.24
CA ALA A 246 -14.61 6.88 17.80
C ALA A 246 -14.74 5.36 17.57
N GLU A 247 -15.19 4.66 18.60
CA GLU A 247 -15.40 3.22 18.50
C GLU A 247 -16.41 2.86 17.41
N PRO A 248 -16.25 1.72 16.72
CA PRO A 248 -17.26 1.24 15.81
C PRO A 248 -18.60 1.01 16.54
N GLN A 249 -19.67 1.66 16.08
CA GLN A 249 -21.02 1.43 16.61
C GLN A 249 -21.52 -0.01 16.42
N ARG A 250 -21.04 -0.70 15.38
CA ARG A 250 -21.38 -2.09 15.07
C ARG A 250 -20.13 -2.85 14.74
N THR A 251 -20.00 -4.02 15.35
CA THR A 251 -18.91 -4.97 15.15
C THR A 251 -19.50 -6.33 14.88
N THR A 252 -19.04 -6.97 13.81
CA THR A 252 -19.43 -8.33 13.44
C THR A 252 -18.22 -9.23 13.50
N VAL A 253 -18.44 -10.47 13.92
CA VAL A 253 -17.44 -11.53 13.80
C VAL A 253 -17.17 -11.73 12.30
N PRO A 254 -15.91 -11.80 11.87
CA PRO A 254 -15.60 -12.06 10.48
C PRO A 254 -16.03 -13.46 10.05
N ASP A 255 -16.73 -13.56 8.91
CA ASP A 255 -17.03 -14.84 8.25
C ASP A 255 -15.74 -15.50 7.76
N ASP A 256 -15.65 -16.83 7.65
CA ASP A 256 -14.45 -17.44 7.11
C ASP A 256 -14.09 -16.90 5.71
N LEU A 257 -12.81 -16.64 5.47
CA LEU A 257 -12.35 -16.25 4.14
C LEU A 257 -12.41 -17.48 3.24
N SER A 258 -13.60 -17.81 2.75
CA SER A 258 -13.74 -18.89 1.77
C SER A 258 -12.81 -18.57 0.60
N ALA A 259 -11.98 -19.55 0.23
CA ALA A 259 -11.07 -19.43 -0.92
C ALA A 259 -11.91 -19.25 -2.19
N ALA A 260 -12.29 -18.01 -2.48
CA ALA A 260 -12.97 -17.66 -3.71
C ALA A 260 -12.03 -18.05 -4.84
N GLY A 261 -12.45 -19.02 -5.66
CA GLY A 261 -11.71 -19.41 -6.85
C GLY A 261 -11.42 -18.18 -7.74
N PRO A 262 -10.36 -18.21 -8.54
CA PRO A 262 -9.99 -17.08 -9.39
C PRO A 262 -11.15 -16.75 -10.36
N GLY A 263 -11.63 -15.50 -10.36
CA GLY A 263 -12.68 -15.06 -11.29
C GLY A 263 -13.50 -13.86 -10.81
N TRP A 264 -14.59 -13.56 -11.53
CA TRP A 264 -15.45 -12.40 -11.28
C TRP A 264 -16.07 -12.35 -9.88
N GLY A 265 -16.21 -13.52 -9.22
CA GLY A 265 -16.78 -13.66 -7.89
C GLY A 265 -15.83 -13.36 -6.72
N VAL A 266 -14.54 -13.07 -6.98
CA VAL A 266 -13.60 -12.69 -5.91
C VAL A 266 -14.08 -11.39 -5.26
N PRO A 267 -14.28 -11.34 -3.93
CA PRO A 267 -14.62 -10.10 -3.23
C PRO A 267 -13.55 -9.01 -3.43
N ASP A 268 -13.96 -7.75 -3.53
CA ASP A 268 -13.04 -6.63 -3.75
C ASP A 268 -11.92 -6.53 -2.71
N CYS A 269 -12.22 -6.89 -1.45
CA CYS A 269 -11.22 -6.85 -0.38
C CYS A 269 -10.09 -7.87 -0.57
N LEU A 270 -10.34 -8.98 -1.28
CA LEU A 270 -9.34 -10.01 -1.52
C LEU A 270 -8.48 -9.78 -2.77
N LEU A 271 -8.82 -8.79 -3.61
CA LEU A 271 -8.05 -8.49 -4.82
C LEU A 271 -6.54 -8.30 -4.53
N PRO A 272 -6.10 -7.56 -3.49
CA PRO A 272 -4.67 -7.43 -3.20
C PRO A 272 -3.97 -8.75 -2.84
N ALA A 273 -4.69 -9.74 -2.31
CA ALA A 273 -4.13 -11.05 -2.00
C ALA A 273 -4.04 -11.95 -3.23
N VAL A 274 -5.05 -11.90 -4.11
CA VAL A 274 -5.13 -12.74 -5.32
C VAL A 274 -4.15 -12.30 -6.41
N LEU A 275 -3.82 -11.00 -6.48
CA LEU A 275 -2.93 -10.45 -7.49
C LEU A 275 -1.46 -10.80 -7.24
N ARG A 276 -0.78 -11.29 -8.28
CA ARG A 276 0.65 -11.54 -8.30
C ARG A 276 1.44 -10.22 -8.38
N PRO A 277 2.73 -10.21 -8.01
CA PRO A 277 3.57 -9.00 -8.09
C PRO A 277 3.58 -8.33 -9.47
N ALA A 278 3.65 -9.13 -10.54
CA ALA A 278 3.63 -8.60 -11.91
C ALA A 278 2.29 -7.95 -12.28
N GLU A 279 1.18 -8.50 -11.79
CA GLU A 279 -0.18 -7.99 -12.02
C GLU A 279 -0.39 -6.68 -11.26
N LYS A 280 0.06 -6.60 -9.99
CA LYS A 280 0.09 -5.36 -9.21
C LYS A 280 0.91 -4.28 -9.91
N LYS A 281 2.13 -4.61 -10.34
CA LYS A 281 3.00 -3.70 -11.11
C LYS A 281 2.32 -3.21 -12.39
N ALA A 282 1.65 -4.10 -13.13
CA ALA A 282 0.93 -3.71 -14.35
C ALA A 282 -0.22 -2.74 -14.05
N ILE A 283 -1.04 -3.00 -13.02
CA ILE A 283 -2.11 -2.08 -12.62
C ILE A 283 -1.53 -0.73 -12.17
N ASP A 284 -0.45 -0.71 -11.39
CA ASP A 284 0.19 0.53 -10.95
C ASP A 284 0.71 1.34 -12.14
N LEU A 285 1.34 0.68 -13.11
CA LEU A 285 1.79 1.32 -14.35
C LEU A 285 0.62 1.84 -15.18
N ILE A 286 -0.48 1.11 -15.32
CA ILE A 286 -1.66 1.59 -16.08
C ILE A 286 -2.38 2.70 -15.31
N GLY A 287 -2.36 2.69 -13.98
CA GLY A 287 -2.86 3.77 -13.14
C GLY A 287 -2.08 5.07 -13.33
N ASP A 288 -0.76 4.98 -13.43
CA ASP A 288 0.10 6.12 -13.75
C ASP A 288 0.11 6.48 -15.26
N TRP A 289 -0.18 5.53 -16.16
CA TRP A 289 -0.22 5.71 -17.62
C TRP A 289 -1.52 5.16 -18.22
N PRO A 290 -2.66 5.84 -18.02
CA PRO A 290 -3.94 5.36 -18.53
C PRO A 290 -3.94 5.33 -20.06
N TRP A 291 -4.69 4.40 -20.68
CA TRP A 291 -4.77 4.25 -22.14
C TRP A 291 -3.45 3.83 -22.80
N VAL A 292 -2.69 2.98 -22.11
CA VAL A 292 -1.42 2.43 -22.60
C VAL A 292 -1.64 1.25 -23.54
N SER A 293 -0.82 1.12 -24.58
CA SER A 293 -0.83 -0.07 -25.44
C SER A 293 -0.10 -1.24 -24.79
N VAL A 294 -0.40 -2.47 -25.20
CA VAL A 294 0.35 -3.66 -24.71
C VAL A 294 1.86 -3.53 -25.01
N LYS A 295 2.22 -2.99 -26.18
CA LYS A 295 3.62 -2.77 -26.59
C LYS A 295 4.33 -1.80 -25.64
N ASP A 296 3.71 -0.66 -25.33
CA ASP A 296 4.34 0.35 -24.48
C ASP A 296 4.40 -0.14 -23.02
N LEU A 297 3.35 -0.83 -22.54
CA LEU A 297 3.36 -1.47 -21.22
C LEU A 297 4.49 -2.51 -21.11
N ALA A 298 4.77 -3.26 -22.18
CA ALA A 298 5.90 -4.20 -22.22
C ALA A 298 7.25 -3.49 -22.03
N GLY A 299 7.45 -2.36 -22.72
CA GLY A 299 8.64 -1.52 -22.53
C GLY A 299 8.76 -0.96 -21.11
N LEU A 300 7.64 -0.50 -20.52
CA LEU A 300 7.61 0.01 -19.14
C LEU A 300 7.87 -1.09 -18.09
N MET A 301 7.41 -2.31 -18.35
CA MET A 301 7.63 -3.45 -17.46
C MET A 301 9.01 -4.07 -17.64
N GLY A 302 9.69 -3.82 -18.76
CA GLY A 302 10.97 -4.43 -19.12
C GLY A 302 10.82 -5.89 -19.57
N VAL A 303 9.70 -6.25 -20.20
CA VAL A 303 9.41 -7.64 -20.62
C VAL A 303 8.87 -7.69 -22.05
N SER A 304 8.70 -8.89 -22.62
CA SER A 304 8.15 -9.05 -23.96
C SER A 304 6.63 -8.76 -24.01
N PRO A 305 6.07 -8.35 -25.16
CA PRO A 305 4.62 -8.18 -25.32
C PRO A 305 3.82 -9.43 -25.00
N GLN A 306 4.33 -10.62 -25.35
CA GLN A 306 3.69 -11.91 -25.02
C GLN A 306 3.60 -12.11 -23.51
N ARG A 307 4.65 -11.74 -22.77
CA ARG A 307 4.64 -11.82 -21.30
C ARG A 307 3.65 -10.84 -20.69
N VAL A 308 3.53 -9.63 -21.25
CA VAL A 308 2.47 -8.68 -20.83
C VAL A 308 1.09 -9.25 -21.08
N SER A 309 0.83 -9.86 -22.24
CA SER A 309 -0.47 -10.49 -22.50
C SER A 309 -0.83 -11.55 -21.44
N GLN A 310 0.15 -12.34 -20.97
CA GLN A 310 -0.04 -13.32 -19.89
C GLN A 310 -0.36 -12.65 -18.53
N VAL A 311 0.15 -11.45 -18.27
CA VAL A 311 -0.14 -10.67 -17.06
C VAL A 311 -1.49 -9.97 -17.16
N VAL A 312 -1.86 -9.50 -18.34
CA VAL A 312 -3.11 -8.76 -18.59
C VAL A 312 -4.33 -9.67 -18.57
N ALA A 313 -4.24 -10.90 -19.09
CA ALA A 313 -5.38 -11.81 -19.18
C ALA A 313 -6.05 -12.10 -17.82
N PRO A 314 -5.32 -12.42 -16.72
CA PRO A 314 -5.91 -12.53 -15.39
C PRO A 314 -6.58 -11.24 -14.90
N LEU A 315 -6.00 -10.08 -15.22
CA LEU A 315 -6.55 -8.79 -14.82
C LEU A 315 -7.86 -8.46 -15.53
N GLU A 316 -7.97 -8.81 -16.81
CA GLU A 316 -9.22 -8.72 -17.58
C GLU A 316 -10.27 -9.72 -17.03
N ALA A 317 -9.84 -10.94 -16.68
CA ALA A 317 -10.71 -11.95 -16.07
C ALA A 317 -11.23 -11.55 -14.68
N LEU A 318 -10.51 -10.71 -13.94
CA LEU A 318 -10.95 -10.12 -12.66
C LEU A 318 -11.77 -8.83 -12.85
N ASN A 319 -12.00 -8.39 -14.10
CA ASN A 319 -12.63 -7.12 -14.45
C ASN A 319 -11.88 -5.91 -13.87
N LEU A 320 -10.55 -5.94 -13.89
CA LEU A 320 -9.68 -4.85 -13.45
C LEU A 320 -9.16 -4.01 -14.62
N LEU A 321 -9.07 -4.61 -15.79
CA LEU A 321 -8.70 -3.94 -17.04
C LEU A 321 -9.79 -4.08 -18.09
N VAL A 322 -9.87 -3.10 -18.98
CA VAL A 322 -10.76 -3.11 -20.14
C VAL A 322 -10.02 -2.62 -21.39
N ARG A 323 -10.44 -3.12 -22.55
CA ARG A 323 -10.07 -2.61 -23.87
C ARG A 323 -11.31 -2.10 -24.59
N PRO A 324 -11.67 -0.82 -24.42
CA PRO A 324 -12.83 -0.27 -25.09
C PRO A 324 -12.66 -0.34 -26.61
N GLU A 325 -13.74 -0.72 -27.30
CA GLU A 325 -13.78 -0.66 -28.76
C GLU A 325 -13.52 0.78 -29.23
N GLY A 326 -12.75 0.95 -30.31
CA GLY A 326 -12.32 2.28 -30.78
C GLY A 326 -11.12 2.90 -30.04
N ALA A 327 -10.61 2.28 -28.96
CA ALA A 327 -9.40 2.73 -28.28
C ALA A 327 -8.09 2.15 -28.86
N ASN A 328 -8.10 1.64 -30.10
CA ASN A 328 -6.93 1.05 -30.78
C ASN A 328 -6.18 0.02 -29.92
N GLY A 329 -6.93 -0.89 -29.28
CA GLY A 329 -6.37 -1.98 -28.46
C GLY A 329 -5.69 -1.53 -27.16
N ARG A 330 -5.95 -0.31 -26.68
CA ARG A 330 -5.36 0.24 -25.45
C ARG A 330 -6.06 -0.29 -24.20
N LEU A 331 -5.27 -0.42 -23.16
CA LEU A 331 -5.69 -0.86 -21.83
C LEU A 331 -6.07 0.35 -20.99
N ALA A 332 -7.18 0.24 -20.28
CA ALA A 332 -7.59 1.19 -19.25
C ALA A 332 -8.03 0.44 -17.99
N LEU A 333 -7.93 1.12 -16.84
CA LEU A 333 -8.47 0.62 -15.59
C LEU A 333 -9.99 0.67 -15.60
N THR A 334 -10.63 -0.38 -15.10
CA THR A 334 -12.08 -0.36 -14.82
C THR A 334 -12.38 0.43 -13.55
N ASP A 335 -13.66 0.75 -13.33
CA ASP A 335 -14.13 1.34 -12.07
C ASP A 335 -13.82 0.49 -10.84
N ARG A 336 -13.74 -0.83 -11.03
CA ARG A 336 -13.38 -1.79 -9.99
C ARG A 336 -11.90 -1.65 -9.61
N ALA A 337 -11.01 -1.61 -10.60
CA ALA A 337 -9.59 -1.37 -10.35
C ALA A 337 -9.33 0.01 -9.74
N LEU A 338 -10.02 1.06 -10.22
CA LEU A 338 -9.92 2.39 -9.64
C LEU A 338 -10.36 2.41 -8.17
N ALA A 339 -11.41 1.66 -7.82
CA ALA A 339 -11.84 1.53 -6.43
C ALA A 339 -10.80 0.79 -5.58
N MET A 340 -10.28 -0.33 -6.07
CA MET A 340 -9.22 -1.10 -5.40
C MET A 340 -7.99 -0.23 -5.11
N LEU A 341 -7.45 0.45 -6.13
CA LEU A 341 -6.30 1.34 -5.99
C LEU A 341 -6.57 2.51 -5.04
N ALA A 342 -7.76 3.12 -5.13
CA ALA A 342 -8.13 4.21 -4.25
C ALA A 342 -8.19 3.77 -2.77
N ARG A 343 -8.76 2.59 -2.47
CA ARG A 343 -8.82 2.06 -1.10
C ARG A 343 -7.44 1.68 -0.57
N ARG A 344 -6.63 0.99 -1.40
CA ARG A 344 -5.21 0.69 -1.11
C ARG A 344 -4.45 1.96 -0.72
N ASP A 345 -4.63 3.03 -1.48
CA ASP A 345 -3.88 4.29 -1.36
C ASP A 345 -4.52 5.32 -0.40
N ARG A 346 -5.58 4.93 0.33
CA ARG A 346 -6.37 5.81 1.25
C ARG A 346 -6.95 7.05 0.58
N THR A 347 -7.35 6.96 -0.68
CA THR A 347 -7.96 8.05 -1.43
C THR A 347 -9.45 7.82 -1.67
N SER A 348 -10.14 8.87 -2.14
CA SER A 348 -11.58 8.80 -2.40
C SER A 348 -11.88 8.01 -3.67
N VAL A 349 -12.60 6.90 -3.53
CA VAL A 349 -13.10 6.08 -4.65
C VAL A 349 -13.93 6.91 -5.64
N SER A 350 -14.86 7.74 -5.15
CA SER A 350 -15.70 8.57 -6.02
C SER A 350 -14.88 9.59 -6.81
N MET A 351 -13.84 10.17 -6.20
CA MET A 351 -12.91 11.07 -6.90
C MET A 351 -12.06 10.35 -7.93
N ALA A 352 -11.55 9.16 -7.62
CA ALA A 352 -10.81 8.33 -8.58
C ALA A 352 -11.68 8.02 -9.82
N LYS A 353 -12.91 7.53 -9.61
CA LYS A 353 -13.88 7.25 -10.68
C LYS A 353 -14.22 8.51 -11.50
N THR A 354 -14.56 9.61 -10.83
CA THR A 354 -14.90 10.89 -11.50
C THR A 354 -13.77 11.39 -12.42
N ARG A 355 -12.51 11.08 -12.09
CA ARG A 355 -11.35 11.50 -12.87
C ARG A 355 -11.02 10.51 -13.99
N TRP A 356 -10.92 9.23 -13.66
CA TRP A 356 -10.23 8.25 -14.47
C TRP A 356 -11.11 7.15 -15.05
N SER A 357 -12.40 7.08 -14.68
CA SER A 357 -13.31 6.05 -15.18
C SER A 357 -13.29 5.98 -16.72
N ALA A 358 -13.09 4.75 -17.22
CA ALA A 358 -13.21 4.41 -18.63
C ALA A 358 -14.63 3.98 -19.02
N ALA A 359 -15.58 3.97 -18.08
CA ALA A 359 -16.95 3.54 -18.33
C ALA A 359 -17.69 4.53 -19.25
N PRO A 360 -18.49 4.06 -20.21
CA PRO A 360 -19.29 4.94 -21.06
C PRO A 360 -20.33 5.71 -20.25
N LEU A 361 -20.68 6.93 -20.69
CA LEU A 361 -21.82 7.67 -20.11
C LEU A 361 -23.15 7.08 -20.58
N PHE A 362 -23.19 6.73 -21.86
CA PHE A 362 -24.33 6.16 -22.57
C PHE A 362 -23.88 4.81 -23.16
N PRO A 363 -24.22 3.67 -22.51
CA PRO A 363 -23.76 2.35 -22.94
C PRO A 363 -24.21 1.93 -24.35
N SER A 364 -25.30 2.52 -24.85
CA SER A 364 -25.85 2.26 -26.19
C SER A 364 -25.19 3.10 -27.29
N GLU A 365 -24.39 4.10 -26.94
CA GLU A 365 -23.72 4.97 -27.90
C GLU A 365 -22.29 4.48 -28.20
N PRO A 366 -21.74 4.79 -29.39
CA PRO A 366 -20.36 4.46 -29.72
C PRO A 366 -19.37 5.01 -28.68
N PHE A 367 -18.31 4.25 -28.46
CA PHE A 367 -17.22 4.69 -27.59
C PHE A 367 -16.47 5.85 -28.26
N HIS A 368 -16.48 7.01 -27.60
CA HIS A 368 -15.84 8.23 -28.07
C HIS A 368 -15.44 9.08 -26.86
N TRP A 369 -14.50 10.02 -26.99
CA TRP A 369 -14.01 10.80 -25.85
C TRP A 369 -15.11 11.62 -25.15
N THR A 370 -16.21 11.95 -25.84
CA THR A 370 -17.40 12.59 -25.25
C THR A 370 -18.24 11.62 -24.42
N ASN A 371 -18.26 10.34 -24.78
CA ASN A 371 -19.05 9.27 -24.16
C ASN A 371 -18.21 8.45 -23.16
N VAL A 372 -17.49 9.13 -22.25
CA VAL A 372 -16.75 8.47 -21.16
C VAL A 372 -16.95 9.20 -19.85
N SER A 373 -17.05 8.49 -18.73
CA SER A 373 -17.40 9.07 -17.43
C SER A 373 -16.29 9.92 -16.81
N GLY A 374 -15.02 9.47 -16.90
CA GLY A 374 -13.89 10.13 -16.24
C GLY A 374 -13.45 11.43 -16.93
N ARG A 375 -13.43 12.56 -16.21
CA ARG A 375 -13.05 13.88 -16.77
C ARG A 375 -11.62 13.93 -17.36
N GLN A 376 -10.66 13.29 -16.70
CA GLN A 376 -9.26 13.23 -17.18
C GLN A 376 -9.11 12.23 -18.32
N THR A 377 -9.84 11.12 -18.24
CA THR A 377 -9.95 10.16 -19.33
C THR A 377 -10.44 10.82 -20.62
N ARG A 378 -11.49 11.66 -20.59
CA ARG A 378 -11.93 12.43 -21.77
C ARG A 378 -10.81 13.30 -22.35
N GLN A 379 -10.07 13.98 -21.47
CA GLN A 379 -8.98 14.87 -21.88
C GLN A 379 -7.84 14.10 -22.57
N LEU A 380 -7.50 12.91 -22.06
CA LEU A 380 -6.49 12.04 -22.67
C LEU A 380 -6.96 11.49 -24.02
N LEU A 381 -8.19 10.98 -24.10
CA LEU A 381 -8.77 10.46 -25.35
C LEU A 381 -8.88 11.54 -26.43
N ARG A 382 -9.17 12.79 -26.05
CA ARG A 382 -9.16 13.93 -27.00
C ARG A 382 -7.78 14.18 -27.63
N ASN A 383 -6.69 13.78 -26.94
CA ASN A 383 -5.31 13.94 -27.40
C ASN A 383 -4.62 12.57 -27.49
N LEU A 384 -5.33 11.54 -27.97
CA LEU A 384 -4.86 10.16 -27.88
C LEU A 384 -3.55 9.93 -28.65
N GLU A 385 -3.37 10.58 -29.79
CA GLU A 385 -2.14 10.48 -30.59
C GLU A 385 -0.92 11.04 -29.86
N HIS A 386 -1.04 12.25 -29.30
CA HIS A 386 0.01 12.84 -28.47
C HIS A 386 0.31 11.97 -27.24
N THR A 387 -0.74 11.45 -26.58
CA THR A 387 -0.60 10.53 -25.44
C THR A 387 0.14 9.26 -25.86
N ALA A 388 -0.17 8.71 -27.04
CA ALA A 388 0.50 7.54 -27.59
C ALA A 388 1.98 7.81 -27.89
N ALA A 389 2.31 8.95 -28.50
CA ALA A 389 3.70 9.34 -28.77
C ALA A 389 4.52 9.44 -27.48
N VAL A 390 3.95 10.06 -26.44
CA VAL A 390 4.58 10.13 -25.11
C VAL A 390 4.80 8.73 -24.52
N HIS A 391 3.79 7.85 -24.57
CA HIS A 391 3.94 6.48 -24.06
C HIS A 391 5.05 5.71 -24.79
N SER A 392 5.07 5.76 -26.12
CA SER A 392 6.08 5.06 -26.92
C SER A 392 7.49 5.61 -26.70
N PHE A 393 7.65 6.92 -26.58
CA PHE A 393 8.94 7.53 -26.24
C PHE A 393 9.44 7.07 -24.87
N LEU A 394 8.57 7.07 -23.85
CA LEU A 394 8.92 6.64 -22.51
C LEU A 394 9.24 5.15 -22.44
N ALA A 395 8.49 4.31 -23.16
CA ALA A 395 8.75 2.88 -23.24
C ALA A 395 10.11 2.61 -23.91
N ALA A 396 10.42 3.31 -25.01
CA ALA A 396 11.70 3.18 -25.70
C ALA A 396 12.88 3.64 -24.82
N MET A 397 12.74 4.79 -24.14
CA MET A 397 13.76 5.25 -23.20
C MET A 397 13.95 4.32 -22.02
N THR A 398 12.87 3.73 -21.48
CA THR A 398 12.97 2.78 -20.36
C THR A 398 13.70 1.51 -20.80
N ALA A 399 13.41 1.00 -22.00
CA ALA A 399 14.14 -0.13 -22.57
C ALA A 399 15.63 0.21 -22.80
N GLN A 400 15.93 1.40 -23.33
CA GLN A 400 17.30 1.85 -23.52
C GLN A 400 18.05 2.04 -22.20
N ALA A 401 17.39 2.61 -21.19
CA ALA A 401 17.94 2.77 -19.85
C ALA A 401 18.30 1.41 -19.24
N ALA A 402 17.43 0.41 -19.36
CA ALA A 402 17.70 -0.95 -18.89
C ALA A 402 18.93 -1.56 -19.60
N HIS A 403 19.11 -1.33 -20.91
CA HIS A 403 20.31 -1.77 -21.63
C HIS A 403 21.60 -1.07 -21.17
N LEU A 404 21.50 0.14 -20.62
CA LEU A 404 22.62 0.93 -20.13
C LEU A 404 22.83 0.79 -18.62
N ASP A 405 22.10 -0.10 -17.95
CA ASP A 405 22.09 -0.28 -16.49
C ASP A 405 21.75 1.02 -15.73
N TRP A 406 20.80 1.78 -16.28
CA TRP A 406 20.28 3.01 -15.67
C TRP A 406 18.97 2.75 -14.95
N GLU A 407 18.78 3.43 -13.81
CA GLU A 407 17.54 3.37 -13.05
C GLU A 407 16.59 4.50 -13.46
N VAL A 408 15.38 4.13 -13.86
CA VAL A 408 14.35 5.09 -14.29
C VAL A 408 13.46 5.47 -13.10
N ALA A 409 13.54 6.73 -12.66
CA ALA A 409 12.69 7.26 -11.60
C ALA A 409 11.41 7.90 -12.18
N GLN A 410 10.25 7.38 -11.80
CA GLN A 410 8.97 7.86 -12.34
C GLN A 410 8.55 9.21 -11.73
N LEU A 411 8.22 10.20 -12.57
CA LEU A 411 7.42 11.33 -12.13
C LEU A 411 5.94 11.00 -12.15
N ASP A 412 5.18 11.64 -11.25
CA ASP A 412 3.73 11.81 -11.42
C ASP A 412 3.48 12.22 -12.88
N PRO A 413 2.55 11.58 -13.63
CA PRO A 413 2.12 12.09 -14.92
C PRO A 413 1.56 13.50 -14.67
N PRO A 414 2.28 14.59 -14.99
CA PRO A 414 1.63 15.87 -15.02
C PRO A 414 0.67 15.80 -16.20
N ARG A 415 -0.38 16.61 -16.19
CA ARG A 415 -1.26 16.80 -17.35
C ARG A 415 -0.48 17.43 -18.52
N ARG A 416 0.47 16.68 -19.10
CA ARG A 416 1.71 17.02 -19.82
C ARG A 416 2.99 16.80 -18.99
N ALA A 417 3.35 15.52 -18.94
CA ALA A 417 4.57 15.00 -19.53
C ALA A 417 5.89 15.65 -19.01
N SER A 418 6.52 15.00 -18.04
CA SER A 418 7.93 15.21 -17.67
C SER A 418 8.38 13.89 -17.04
N ARG A 419 9.63 13.47 -17.26
CA ARG A 419 10.23 12.32 -16.54
C ARG A 419 11.64 12.66 -16.08
N TYR A 420 12.07 12.10 -14.95
CA TYR A 420 13.47 12.18 -14.54
C TYR A 420 14.17 10.82 -14.68
N PHE A 421 15.45 10.82 -15.03
CA PHE A 421 16.30 9.65 -15.13
C PHE A 421 17.36 9.73 -14.05
N ARG A 422 17.55 8.64 -13.28
CA ARG A 422 18.61 8.59 -12.28
C ARG A 422 19.85 7.95 -12.89
N HIS A 423 20.96 8.67 -12.87
CA HIS A 423 22.26 8.15 -13.29
C HIS A 423 23.32 8.66 -12.32
N ARG A 424 24.08 7.73 -11.70
CA ARG A 424 25.12 8.04 -10.71
C ARG A 424 24.64 9.07 -9.67
N GLU A 425 23.53 8.75 -9.02
CA GLU A 425 22.85 9.57 -7.99
C GLU A 425 22.19 10.88 -8.45
N GLY A 426 22.48 11.36 -9.66
CA GLY A 426 21.85 12.55 -10.24
C GLY A 426 20.53 12.25 -10.94
N MET A 427 19.49 13.05 -10.68
CA MET A 427 18.23 13.01 -11.44
C MET A 427 18.24 14.02 -12.60
N ARG A 428 17.98 13.57 -13.82
CA ARG A 428 17.93 14.39 -15.05
C ARG A 428 16.52 14.44 -15.62
N ALA A 429 15.96 15.63 -15.85
CA ALA A 429 14.62 15.75 -16.44
C ALA A 429 14.68 15.66 -17.98
N VAL A 430 13.72 14.97 -18.59
CA VAL A 430 13.39 15.10 -20.01
C VAL A 430 12.01 15.74 -20.10
N SER A 431 11.96 16.93 -20.69
CA SER A 431 10.71 17.57 -21.09
C SER A 431 10.28 17.03 -22.46
N PRO A 432 9.06 16.54 -22.60
CA PRO A 432 8.47 16.11 -23.86
C PRO A 432 8.02 17.26 -24.76
N ASP A 433 8.09 18.52 -24.29
CA ASP A 433 8.06 19.70 -25.18
C ASP A 433 9.37 19.85 -25.99
N ALA A 434 10.33 18.92 -25.84
CA ALA A 434 11.46 18.77 -26.74
C ALA A 434 11.09 18.08 -28.08
N PHE A 435 9.81 17.78 -28.30
CA PHE A 435 9.27 17.18 -29.53
C PHE A 435 8.33 18.12 -30.28
#